data_AF-A0A1I7XTK8-F1
#
_entry.id   AF-A0A1I7XTK8-F1
#
_cell.length_a   1.000
_cell.length_b   1.000
_cell.length_c   1.000
_cell.angle_alpha   90.00
_cell.angle_beta   90.00
_cell.angle_gamma   90.00
#
_symmetry.space_group_name_H-M   'P 1'
#
loop_
_entity.id
_entity.type
_entity.pdbx_description
1 polymer ?
#
loop_
_entity_poly.entity_id
_entity_poly.type
_entity_poly.pdbx_seq_one_letter_code
_entity_poly.pdbx_strand_id
1 'polypeptide(L)'
;MAKAYDFALDKVGLDMNAFSIYADYISFLKTNGKSSILSIHLCLFRPAVGQYAENQRISAVRKIYQRGVATPMLNIETLWQDYCNYEKSINPTLAEKLIAERNKEYQVQLLAVITLQ
;
A
#
# COMPACT_ATOMS: atom_id res chain seq x y z
N MET A 1 -15.01 4.41 -7.08
CA MET A 1 -13.60 4.74 -7.34
C MET A 1 -12.65 3.62 -6.95
N ALA A 2 -12.59 3.16 -5.69
CA ALA A 2 -11.69 2.03 -5.32
C ALA A 2 -11.87 0.74 -6.16
N LYS A 3 -13.11 0.37 -6.53
CA LYS A 3 -13.39 -0.78 -7.43
C LYS A 3 -12.81 -0.62 -8.84
N ALA A 4 -12.67 0.61 -9.33
CA ALA A 4 -12.12 0.86 -10.66
C ALA A 4 -10.60 0.64 -10.69
N TYR A 5 -9.90 1.05 -9.63
CA TYR A 5 -8.48 0.73 -9.45
C TYR A 5 -8.26 -0.78 -9.29
N ASP A 6 -9.10 -1.48 -8.54
CA ASP A 6 -8.99 -2.94 -8.39
C ASP A 6 -9.15 -3.67 -9.73
N PHE A 7 -10.09 -3.21 -10.58
CA PHE A 7 -10.25 -3.72 -11.95
C PHE A 7 -9.06 -3.39 -12.85
N ALA A 8 -8.50 -2.18 -12.75
CA ALA A 8 -7.29 -1.80 -13.49
C ALA A 8 -6.08 -2.66 -13.07
N LEU A 9 -5.94 -2.94 -11.77
CA LEU A 9 -4.89 -3.81 -11.24
C LEU A 9 -5.09 -5.29 -11.62
N ASP A 10 -6.33 -5.74 -11.82
CA ASP A 10 -6.62 -7.09 -12.34
C ASP A 10 -6.18 -7.25 -13.80
N LYS A 11 -6.36 -6.21 -14.62
CA LYS A 11 -6.09 -6.27 -16.06
C LYS A 11 -4.68 -5.84 -16.46
N VAL A 12 -4.14 -4.80 -15.82
CA VAL A 12 -2.89 -4.12 -16.19
C VAL A 12 -1.88 -4.16 -15.05
N GLY A 13 -2.25 -4.67 -13.87
CA GLY A 13 -1.38 -4.69 -12.69
C GLY A 13 -0.21 -5.67 -12.76
N LEU A 14 -0.11 -6.49 -13.82
CA LEU A 14 1.02 -7.37 -14.13
C LEU A 14 2.01 -6.75 -15.12
N ASP A 15 1.71 -5.56 -15.64
CA ASP A 15 2.59 -4.85 -16.57
C ASP A 15 3.82 -4.28 -15.86
N MET A 16 4.98 -4.29 -16.51
CA MET A 16 6.22 -3.76 -15.95
C MET A 16 6.13 -2.26 -15.61
N ASN A 17 5.26 -1.50 -16.27
CA ASN A 17 5.05 -0.07 -16.06
C ASN A 17 3.84 0.25 -15.15
N ALA A 18 3.22 -0.75 -14.53
CA ALA A 18 2.04 -0.58 -13.68
C ALA A 18 2.32 0.21 -12.38
N PHE A 19 3.59 0.51 -12.08
CA PHE A 19 4.02 1.24 -10.88
C PHE A 19 3.21 2.52 -10.60
N SER A 20 2.95 3.33 -11.64
CA SER A 20 2.20 4.59 -11.50
C SER A 20 0.77 4.38 -11.00
N ILE A 21 0.13 3.27 -11.39
CA ILE A 21 -1.23 2.91 -10.97
C ILE A 21 -1.24 2.49 -9.50
N TYR A 22 -0.26 1.70 -9.06
CA TYR A 22 -0.11 1.34 -7.64
C TYR A 22 0.14 2.57 -6.78
N ALA A 23 1.05 3.45 -7.20
CA ALA A 23 1.38 4.67 -6.47
C ALA A 23 0.17 5.61 -6.33
N ASP A 24 -0.56 5.84 -7.43
CA ASP A 24 -1.79 6.65 -7.42
C ASP A 24 -2.86 6.03 -6.52
N TYR A 25 -3.05 4.70 -6.59
CA TYR A 25 -4.04 4.01 -5.77
C TYR A 25 -3.68 4.06 -4.27
N ILE A 26 -2.41 3.94 -3.91
CA ILE A 26 -1.93 4.10 -2.53
C ILE A 26 -2.17 5.53 -2.04
N SER A 27 -1.86 6.54 -2.87
CA SER A 27 -2.10 7.95 -2.55
C SER A 27 -3.60 8.21 -2.35
N PHE A 28 -4.44 7.64 -3.21
CA PHE A 28 -5.89 7.67 -3.08
C PHE A 28 -6.33 7.06 -1.74
N LEU A 29 -5.87 5.86 -1.38
CA LEU A 29 -6.24 5.22 -0.10
C LEU A 29 -5.77 6.00 1.13
N LYS A 30 -4.57 6.61 1.08
CA LYS A 30 -4.07 7.50 2.13
C LYS A 30 -4.91 8.78 2.26
N THR A 31 -5.39 9.34 1.15
CA THR A 31 -6.13 10.62 1.09
C THR A 31 -7.61 10.49 1.42
N ASN A 32 -8.29 9.44 0.92
CA ASN A 32 -9.73 9.21 1.18
C ASN A 32 -10.03 8.93 2.67
N GLY A 33 -9.00 8.63 3.45
CA GLY A 33 -9.08 8.56 4.89
C GLY A 33 -9.34 9.90 5.60
N LYS A 34 -8.93 11.02 5.00
CA LYS A 34 -9.04 12.36 5.60
C LYS A 34 -10.20 13.17 5.02
N SER A 35 -10.77 12.74 3.89
CA SER A 35 -11.85 13.44 3.20
C SER A 35 -13.23 13.04 3.72
N SER A 36 -13.51 13.47 4.93
CA SER A 36 -14.85 13.87 5.31
C SER A 36 -14.68 14.88 6.41
N ILE A 37 -14.87 16.16 6.07
CA ILE A 37 -15.06 17.24 7.03
C ILE A 37 -16.16 16.85 8.06
N LEU A 38 -17.05 15.91 7.71
CA LEU A 38 -18.03 15.29 8.60
C LEU A 38 -17.43 14.33 9.66
N SER A 39 -16.27 13.71 9.41
CA SER A 39 -15.62 12.76 10.33
C SER A 39 -14.95 13.44 11.52
N ILE A 40 -14.51 14.70 11.39
CA ILE A 40 -13.97 15.48 12.52
C ILE A 40 -15.08 15.76 13.54
N HIS A 41 -16.30 16.05 13.08
CA HIS A 41 -17.43 16.35 13.97
C HIS A 41 -17.95 15.11 14.70
N LEU A 42 -17.94 13.93 14.06
CA LEU A 42 -18.32 12.66 14.72
C LEU A 42 -17.22 12.07 15.62
N CYS A 43 -15.94 12.40 15.42
CA CYS A 43 -14.84 11.86 16.22
C CYS A 43 -14.90 12.33 17.69
N LEU A 44 -15.46 13.53 17.93
CA LEU A 44 -15.70 14.05 19.28
C LEU A 44 -16.72 13.21 20.08
N PHE A 45 -17.62 12.48 19.41
CA PHE A 45 -18.69 11.71 20.06
C PHE A 45 -18.40 10.19 20.15
N ARG A 46 -17.42 9.66 19.40
CA ARG A 46 -17.17 8.21 19.36
C ARG A 46 -15.70 7.86 19.05
N PRO A 47 -14.79 7.98 20.04
CA PRO A 47 -13.34 7.76 19.84
C PRO A 47 -13.01 6.33 19.34
N ALA A 48 -13.87 5.35 19.62
CA ALA A 48 -13.69 3.97 19.16
C ALA A 48 -13.81 3.78 17.62
N VAL A 49 -14.52 4.67 16.92
CA VAL A 49 -14.71 4.55 15.46
C VAL A 49 -13.47 5.03 14.70
N GLY A 50 -12.76 6.03 15.24
CA GLY A 50 -11.54 6.57 14.63
C GLY A 50 -10.41 5.54 14.54
N GLN A 51 -10.17 4.79 15.61
CA GLN A 51 -9.14 3.74 15.65
C GLN A 51 -9.45 2.56 14.72
N TYR A 52 -10.71 2.12 14.66
CA TYR A 52 -11.12 1.02 13.78
C TYR A 52 -11.09 1.41 12.30
N ALA A 53 -11.54 2.64 11.98
CA ALA A 53 -11.47 3.18 10.62
C ALA A 53 -10.03 3.37 10.15
N GLU A 54 -9.12 3.79 11.03
CA GLU A 54 -7.70 3.90 10.73
C GLU A 54 -7.07 2.52 10.49
N ASN A 55 -7.38 1.53 11.31
CA ASN A 55 -6.89 0.15 11.13
C ASN A 55 -7.38 -0.50 9.83
N GLN A 56 -8.63 -0.25 9.42
CA GLN A 56 -9.12 -0.69 8.10
C GLN A 56 -8.33 -0.05 6.96
N ARG A 57 -8.02 1.25 7.07
CA ARG A 57 -7.24 1.97 6.07
C ARG A 57 -5.82 1.41 5.96
N ILE A 58 -5.15 1.23 7.10
CA ILE A 58 -3.81 0.62 7.15
C ILE A 58 -3.83 -0.75 6.48
N SER A 59 -4.82 -1.57 6.79
CA SER A 59 -4.96 -2.91 6.21
C SER A 59 -5.20 -2.87 4.69
N ALA A 60 -6.01 -1.92 4.21
CA ALA A 60 -6.26 -1.74 2.78
C ALA A 60 -4.99 -1.29 2.04
N VAL A 61 -4.29 -0.28 2.56
CA VAL A 61 -3.03 0.21 1.99
C VAL A 61 -1.97 -0.89 1.96
N ARG A 62 -1.83 -1.64 3.07
CA ARG A 62 -0.91 -2.78 3.16
C ARG A 62 -1.20 -3.84 2.11
N LYS A 63 -2.47 -4.16 1.85
CA LYS A 63 -2.86 -5.13 0.81
C LYS A 63 -2.36 -4.72 -0.58
N ILE A 64 -2.41 -3.42 -0.90
CA ILE A 64 -1.94 -2.91 -2.20
C ILE A 64 -0.42 -2.93 -2.29
N TYR A 65 0.29 -2.53 -1.24
CA TYR A 65 1.75 -2.66 -1.18
C TYR A 65 2.20 -4.12 -1.33
N GLN A 66 1.54 -5.06 -0.64
CA GLN A 66 1.84 -6.48 -0.77
C GLN A 66 1.65 -6.99 -2.21
N ARG A 67 0.55 -6.59 -2.87
CA ARG A 67 0.30 -6.95 -4.26
C ARG A 67 1.36 -6.36 -5.21
N GLY A 68 1.76 -5.10 -4.98
CA GLY A 68 2.79 -4.45 -5.80
C GLY A 68 4.17 -5.06 -5.59
N VAL A 69 4.57 -5.36 -4.36
CA VAL A 69 5.87 -6.01 -4.05
C VAL A 69 5.92 -7.45 -4.54
N ALA A 70 4.77 -8.13 -4.70
CA ALA A 70 4.66 -9.46 -5.28
C ALA A 70 4.61 -9.45 -6.82
N THR A 71 4.65 -8.27 -7.47
CA THR A 71 4.60 -8.13 -8.92
C THR A 71 5.94 -7.61 -9.45
N PRO A 72 6.55 -8.24 -10.48
CA PRO A 72 7.77 -7.73 -11.08
C PRO A 72 7.49 -6.43 -11.85
N MET A 73 7.97 -5.30 -11.33
CA MET A 73 7.81 -3.97 -11.94
C MET A 73 9.14 -3.21 -11.94
N LEU A 74 9.34 -2.32 -12.92
CA LEU A 74 10.62 -1.61 -13.12
C LEU A 74 11.02 -0.75 -11.90
N ASN A 75 10.04 -0.14 -11.22
CA ASN A 75 10.25 0.75 -10.07
C ASN A 75 9.82 0.11 -8.74
N ILE A 76 9.96 -1.21 -8.61
CA ILE A 76 9.61 -1.94 -7.39
C ILE A 76 10.42 -1.46 -6.17
N GLU A 77 11.67 -1.04 -6.37
CA GLU A 77 12.53 -0.53 -5.29
C GLU A 77 11.93 0.72 -4.62
N THR A 78 11.42 1.65 -5.42
CA THR A 78 10.75 2.85 -4.91
C THR A 78 9.51 2.48 -4.10
N LEU A 79 8.70 1.54 -4.60
CA LEU A 79 7.52 1.05 -3.89
C LEU A 79 7.90 0.41 -2.55
N TRP A 80 8.99 -0.36 -2.52
CA TRP A 80 9.51 -1.02 -1.33
C TRP A 80 10.01 -0.03 -0.27
N GLN A 81 10.74 1.01 -0.69
CA GLN A 81 11.18 2.08 0.20
C GLN A 81 9.98 2.83 0.81
N ASP A 82 8.97 3.16 -0.01
CA ASP A 82 7.73 3.78 0.45
C ASP A 82 6.97 2.90 1.45
N TYR A 83 6.92 1.59 1.22
CA TYR A 83 6.33 0.62 2.14
C TYR A 83 7.07 0.57 3.48
N CYS A 84 8.40 0.51 3.46
CA CYS A 84 9.23 0.51 4.66
C CYS A 84 8.99 1.77 5.50
N ASN A 85 8.95 2.94 4.86
CA ASN A 85 8.67 4.21 5.53
C ASN A 85 7.25 4.27 6.07
N TYR A 86 6.27 3.73 5.33
CA TYR A 86 4.89 3.66 5.78
C TYR A 86 4.72 2.78 7.02
N GLU A 87 5.24 1.56 7.02
CA GLU A 87 5.14 0.66 8.19
C GLU A 87 5.84 1.26 9.42
N LYS A 88 7.02 1.88 9.25
CA LYS A 88 7.71 2.60 10.34
C LYS A 88 6.89 3.77 10.89
N SER A 89 6.17 4.48 10.02
CA SER A 89 5.28 5.59 10.42
C SER A 89 4.04 5.12 11.18
N ILE A 90 3.58 3.88 10.97
CA ILE A 90 2.45 3.29 11.69
C ILE A 90 2.90 2.68 13.02
N ASN A 91 3.87 1.77 12.98
CA ASN A 91 4.41 1.12 14.17
C ASN A 91 5.86 0.65 13.94
N PRO A 92 6.87 1.37 14.47
CA PRO A 92 8.27 1.04 14.22
C PRO A 92 8.68 -0.32 14.80
N THR A 93 8.10 -0.75 15.93
CA THR A 93 8.42 -2.03 16.58
C THR A 93 7.91 -3.23 15.78
N LEU A 94 6.74 -3.11 15.14
CA LEU A 94 6.20 -4.16 14.27
C LEU A 94 6.71 -4.06 12.83
N ALA A 95 7.13 -2.88 12.39
CA ALA A 95 7.61 -2.62 11.04
C ALA A 95 8.80 -3.52 10.68
N GLU A 96 9.80 -3.65 11.56
CA GLU A 96 10.99 -4.47 11.26
C GLU A 96 10.63 -5.95 10.98
N LYS A 97 9.71 -6.51 11.76
CA LYS A 97 9.23 -7.89 11.54
C LYS A 97 8.51 -8.04 10.21
N LEU A 98 7.55 -7.14 9.93
CA LEU A 98 6.75 -7.15 8.70
C LEU A 98 7.61 -6.93 7.45
N ILE A 99 8.59 -6.03 7.54
CA ILE A 99 9.55 -5.76 6.46
C ILE A 99 10.44 -6.98 6.24
N ALA A 100 10.99 -7.59 7.30
CA ALA A 100 11.85 -8.77 7.18
C ALA A 100 11.12 -9.97 6.53
N GLU A 101 9.87 -10.22 6.92
CA GLU A 101 9.05 -11.29 6.32
C GLU A 101 8.82 -11.09 4.82
N ARG A 102 8.60 -9.85 4.39
CA ARG A 102 8.31 -9.52 2.99
C ARG A 102 9.56 -9.28 2.14
N ASN A 103 10.71 -9.01 2.75
CA ASN A 103 11.96 -8.73 2.04
C ASN A 103 12.38 -9.89 1.14
N LYS A 104 12.13 -11.13 1.56
CA LYS A 104 12.42 -12.32 0.74
C LYS A 104 11.59 -12.34 -0.55
N GLU A 105 10.30 -12.02 -0.47
CA GLU A 105 9.41 -11.95 -1.63
C GLU A 105 9.82 -10.80 -2.55
N TYR A 106 10.11 -9.63 -1.99
CA TYR A 106 10.66 -8.48 -2.72
C TYR A 106 11.92 -8.84 -3.52
N GLN A 107 12.89 -9.50 -2.89
CA GLN A 107 14.13 -9.91 -3.56
C GLN A 107 13.89 -10.85 -4.73
N VAL A 108 12.95 -11.79 -4.59
CA VAL A 108 12.58 -12.71 -5.68
C VAL A 108 12.00 -11.94 -6.87
N GLN A 109 11.11 -10.96 -6.63
CA GLN A 109 10.53 -10.17 -7.72
C GLN A 109 11.54 -9.20 -8.35
N LEU A 110 12.41 -8.60 -7.54
CA LEU A 110 13.49 -7.76 -8.06
C LEU A 110 14.42 -8.56 -8.99
N LEU A 111 14.79 -9.77 -8.59
CA LEU A 111 15.57 -10.67 -9.45
C LEU A 111 14.82 -11.01 -10.73
N ALA A 112 13.51 -11.27 -10.66
CA ALA A 112 12.69 -11.54 -11.84
C ALA A 112 12.70 -10.37 -12.84
N VAL A 113 12.63 -9.12 -12.35
CA VAL A 113 12.74 -7.93 -13.21
C VAL A 113 14.09 -7.86 -13.90
N ILE A 114 15.20 -8.09 -13.17
CA ILE A 114 16.56 -8.06 -13.72
C ILE A 114 16.75 -9.14 -14.79
N THR A 115 16.15 -10.32 -14.63
CA THR A 115 16.28 -11.41 -15.61
C THR A 115 15.46 -11.21 -16.89
N LEU A 116 14.46 -10.31 -16.86
CA LEU A 116 13.57 -10.04 -18.00
C LEU A 116 14.04 -8.85 -18.86
N GLN A 117 15.07 -8.12 -18.41
CA GLN A 117 15.74 -7.03 -19.14
C GLN A 117 17.01 -7.52 -19.82
#